data_AF-A0A831SHW2-F1
#
_entry.id   AF-A0A831SHW2-F1
#
_cell.length_a   1.000
_cell.length_b   1.000
_cell.length_c   1.000
_cell.angle_alpha   90.00
_cell.angle_beta   90.00
_cell.angle_gamma   90.00
#
_symmetry.space_group_name_H-M   'P 1'
#
loop_
_entity.id
_entity.type
_entity.pdbx_description
1 polymer ?
#
loop_
_entity_poly.entity_id
_entity_poly.type
_entity_poly.pdbx_seq_one_letter_code
_entity_poly.pdbx_strand_id
1 'polypeptide(L)' 'MEDWTEKYRPRTLDEVIGNREVKILLRKWASSWNSNTPPKKRAVILYGKPGIGKTSSAIALANECG' A
#
# COMPACT_ATOMS: atom_id res chain seq x y z
N MET A 1 6.85 22.50 15.39
CA MET A 1 7.65 21.25 15.47
C MET A 1 6.94 20.27 14.55
N GLU A 2 7.59 19.84 13.47
CA GLU A 2 6.95 19.02 12.43
C GLU A 2 6.86 17.56 12.91
N ASP A 3 5.74 16.88 12.65
CA ASP A 3 5.58 15.46 12.98
C ASP A 3 6.53 14.62 12.11
N TRP A 4 7.50 13.97 12.74
CA TRP A 4 8.51 13.16 12.05
C TRP A 4 7.88 11.98 11.30
N THR A 5 6.79 11.41 11.83
CA THR A 5 6.13 10.27 11.21
C THR A 5 5.43 10.65 9.91
N GLU A 6 4.94 11.88 9.81
CA GLU A 6 4.39 12.43 8.57
C GLU A 6 5.50 12.86 7.61
N LYS A 7 6.54 13.51 8.12
CA LYS A 7 7.70 13.96 7.34
C LYS A 7 8.37 12.82 6.58
N TYR A 8 8.54 11.67 7.24
CA TYR A 8 9.17 10.47 6.67
C TYR A 8 8.17 9.38 6.29
N ARG A 9 6.88 9.73 6.17
CA ARG A 9 5.87 8.75 5.74
C ARG A 9 6.21 8.23 4.35
N PRO A 10 6.23 6.90 4.14
CA PRO A 10 6.43 6.31 2.82
C PRO A 10 5.43 6.85 1.79
N ARG A 11 5.94 7.32 0.66
CA ARG A 11 5.15 7.79 -0.48
C ARG A 11 4.93 6.70 -1.51
N THR A 12 5.87 5.76 -1.59
CA THR A 12 5.84 4.58 -2.47
C THR A 12 5.83 3.31 -1.63
N LEU A 13 5.33 2.21 -2.19
CA LEU A 13 5.37 0.91 -1.53
C LEU A 13 6.83 0.45 -1.33
N ASP A 14 7.77 0.85 -2.18
CA ASP A 14 9.17 0.48 -2.00
C ASP A 14 9.81 1.13 -0.77
N GLU A 15 9.37 2.34 -0.40
CA GLU A 15 9.77 3.01 0.85
C GLU A 15 9.20 2.36 2.12
N VAL A 16 8.16 1.53 2.01
CA VAL A 16 7.65 0.76 3.15
C VAL A 16 8.65 -0.34 3.49
N ILE A 17 9.24 -0.25 4.68
CA ILE A 17 10.21 -1.24 5.18
C ILE A 17 9.51 -2.57 5.48
N GLY A 18 10.05 -3.67 4.94
CA GLY A 18 9.54 -5.02 5.16
C GLY A 18 8.34 -5.40 4.29
N ASN A 19 7.57 -6.40 4.74
CA ASN A 19 6.31 -6.86 4.12
C ASN A 19 6.39 -7.19 2.61
N ARG A 20 7.55 -7.63 2.11
CA ARG A 20 7.84 -7.77 0.67
C ARG A 20 6.74 -8.50 -0.11
N GLU A 21 6.29 -9.65 0.38
CA GLU A 21 5.25 -10.44 -0.28
C GLU A 21 3.90 -9.70 -0.34
N VAL A 22 3.52 -9.04 0.74
CA VAL A 22 2.30 -8.22 0.81
C VAL A 22 2.37 -7.07 -0.18
N LYS A 23 3.53 -6.41 -0.31
CA LYS A 23 3.74 -5.33 -1.29
C LYS A 23 3.55 -5.81 -2.73
N ILE A 24 4.10 -6.99 -3.06
CA ILE A 24 3.94 -7.61 -4.38
C ILE A 24 2.46 -7.93 -4.65
N LEU A 25 1.76 -8.52 -3.67
CA LEU A 25 0.35 -8.85 -3.79
C LEU A 25 -0.53 -7.61 -3.95
N LEU A 26 -0.25 -6.54 -3.19
CA LEU A 26 -0.95 -5.27 -3.29
C LEU A 26 -0.79 -4.63 -4.67
N ARG A 27 0.44 -4.57 -5.19
CA ARG A 27 0.68 -4.05 -6.55
C ARG A 27 -0.04 -4.88 -7.60
N LYS A 28 0.05 -6.21 -7.52
CA LYS A 28 -0.64 -7.11 -8.45
C LYS A 28 -2.15 -6.89 -8.42
N TRP A 29 -2.73 -6.72 -7.23
CA TRP A 29 -4.14 -6.39 -7.09
C TRP A 29 -4.47 -5.02 -7.68
N ALA A 30 -3.70 -3.98 -7.37
CA ALA A 30 -3.91 -2.65 -7.94
C ALA A 30 -3.82 -2.65 -9.47
N SER A 31 -2.77 -3.24 -10.04
CA SER A 31 -2.59 -3.32 -11.50
C SER A 31 -3.70 -4.11 -12.20
N SER A 32 -4.37 -5.05 -11.51
CA SER A 32 -5.49 -5.79 -12.11
C SER A 32 -6.72 -4.91 -12.40
N TRP A 33 -6.84 -3.76 -11.73
CA TRP A 33 -7.90 -2.77 -12.01
C TRP A 33 -7.72 -2.04 -13.34
N ASN A 34 -6.50 -1.99 -13.86
CA ASN A 34 -6.20 -1.33 -15.15
C ASN A 34 -6.55 -2.19 -16.37
N SER A 35 -7.02 -3.42 -16.15
CA SER A 35 -7.46 -4.31 -17.23
C SER A 35 -8.93 -4.07 -17.59
N ASN A 36 -9.35 -4.45 -18.81
CA ASN A 36 -10.75 -4.36 -19.25
C ASN A 36 -11.72 -5.17 -18.38
N THR A 37 -11.24 -6.02 -17.49
CA THR A 37 -12.06 -6.81 -16.57
C THR A 37 -11.60 -6.58 -15.12
N PRO A 38 -12.42 -5.96 -14.27
CA PRO A 38 -12.04 -5.69 -12.89
C PRO A 38 -11.79 -6.98 -12.10
N PRO A 39 -10.94 -6.96 -11.06
CA PRO A 39 -10.64 -8.13 -10.27
C PRO A 39 -11.87 -8.70 -9.57
N LYS A 40 -11.92 -10.04 -9.46
CA LYS A 40 -12.96 -10.76 -8.70
C LYS A 40 -13.03 -10.28 -7.24
N LYS A 41 -11.87 -10.01 -6.63
CA LYS A 41 -11.77 -9.44 -5.29
C LYS A 41 -11.63 -7.92 -5.41
N ARG A 42 -12.70 -7.20 -5.07
CA ARG A 42 -12.78 -5.73 -5.19
C ARG A 42 -12.23 -4.97 -3.98
N ALA A 43 -11.84 -5.67 -2.92
CA ALA A 43 -11.26 -5.06 -1.74
C ALA A 43 -10.13 -5.93 -1.18
N VAL A 44 -9.20 -5.28 -0.50
CA VAL A 44 -8.12 -5.91 0.26
C VAL A 44 -8.22 -5.45 1.70
N ILE A 45 -8.01 -6.37 2.65
CA ILE A 45 -7.99 -6.07 4.07
C ILE A 45 -6.53 -6.12 4.53
N LEU A 46 -6.04 -5.00 5.07
CA LEU A 46 -4.72 -4.93 5.70
C LEU A 46 -4.87 -5.16 7.20
N TYR A 47 -4.31 -6.25 7.71
CA TYR A 47 -4.38 -6.61 9.12
C TYR A 47 -3.00 -6.88 9.72
N GLY A 48 -2.89 -6.76 11.05
CA GLY A 48 -1.64 -6.99 11.79
C GLY A 48 -1.45 -6.00 12.93
N LYS A 49 -0.35 -6.16 13.68
CA LYS A 49 -0.01 -5.34 14.87
C LYS A 49 -0.01 -3.82 14.59
N PRO A 50 -0.26 -2.96 15.59
CA PRO A 50 -0.15 -1.51 15.42
C PRO A 50 1.26 -1.09 14.98
N GLY A 51 1.38 0.00 14.22
CA GLY A 51 2.67 0.59 13.83
C GLY A 51 3.45 -0.11 12.71
N ILE A 52 2.93 -1.18 12.10
CA ILE A 52 3.66 -1.96 11.07
C ILE A 52 3.52 -1.43 9.62
N GLY A 53 2.98 -0.23 9.42
CA GLY A 53 2.85 0.38 8.09
C GLY A 53 1.62 -0.04 7.28
N LYS A 54 0.54 -0.54 7.90
CA LYS A 54 -0.73 -0.87 7.20
C LYS A 54 -1.33 0.35 6.49
N THR A 55 -1.60 1.41 7.25
CA THR A 55 -2.16 2.66 6.72
C THR A 55 -1.20 3.31 5.73
N SER A 56 0.09 3.36 6.05
CA SER A 56 1.13 3.89 5.16
C SER A 56 1.20 3.14 3.83
N SER A 57 1.04 1.81 3.83
CA SER A 57 1.04 1.01 2.59
C SER A 57 -0.17 1.31 1.71
N ALA A 58 -1.36 1.49 2.31
CA ALA A 58 -2.56 1.86 1.55
C ALA A 58 -2.42 3.24 0.89
N ILE A 59 -1.91 4.22 1.63
CA ILE A 59 -1.67 5.58 1.12
C ILE A 59 -0.58 5.55 0.04
N ALA A 60 0.52 4.84 0.28
CA ALA A 60 1.62 4.73 -0.67
C ALA A 60 1.19 4.07 -1.98
N LEU A 61 0.37 3.02 -1.91
CA LEU A 61 -0.19 2.38 -3.11
C LEU A 61 -1.13 3.33 -3.86
N ALA A 62 -1.97 4.09 -3.14
CA ALA A 62 -2.85 5.08 -3.76
C ALA A 62 -2.07 6.19 -4.47
N ASN A 63 -0.94 6.63 -3.89
CA ASN A 63 -0.05 7.60 -4.54
C ASN A 63 0.68 7.01 -5.76
N GLU A 64 1.02 5.72 -5.76
CA GLU A 64 1.68 5.05 -6.91
C GLU A 64 0.73 4.79 -8.08
N CYS A 65 -0.56 4.53 -7.80
CA CYS A 65 -1.53 4.01 -8.78
C CYS A 65 -2.70 4.95 -9.10
N GLY A 66 -2.86 6.04 -8.34
CA GLY A 66 -3.84 7.10 -8.60
C GLY A 66 -3.29 8.16 -9.54
#